data_AF-A0A8T4P1K4-F1
#
_entry.id   AF-A0A8T4P1K4-F1
#
_cell.length_a   1.000
_cell.length_b   1.000
_cell.length_c   1.000
_cell.angle_alpha   90.00
_cell.angle_beta   90.00
_cell.angle_gamma   90.00
#
_symmetry.space_group_name_H-M   'P 1'
#
loop_
_entity.id
_entity.type
_entity.pdbx_description
1 polymer ?
#
loop_
_entity_poly.entity_id
_entity_poly.type
_entity_poly.pdbx_seq_one_letter_code
_entity_poly.pdbx_strand_id
1 'polypeptide(L)'
;MDKEDAEKKLEVLKFDKKQIENIISFTHCDPPEAYFIASEDMIGKSGVWSHFGSWSFERADLWYNARRMSQENAVEYMMKKFNYTREMAENTYFEMQAITSDSEANTWISPWPGYGGATSCGKNDNGLYICGNGLQINLSSHDVFASGQQGIVRPRAAAFTTDDGLLKKDFNGSTLDLGMTIIPKNENELEAVMSSKELTGGMFTRMFYMRGHGLRYFKLFNHQRGLTGTDIYVYKVDWDGRNATIVKEYGDFLSQSPKYDKESDAIKNLSEPNSTNAS
;
A
#
# COMPACT_ATOMS: atom_id res chain seq x y z
N MET A 1 -7.56 15.68 -12.78
CA MET A 1 -7.50 16.35 -14.08
C MET A 1 -8.71 17.24 -14.13
N ASP A 2 -8.51 18.53 -14.33
CA ASP A 2 -9.65 19.43 -14.50
C ASP A 2 -10.20 19.34 -15.92
N LYS A 3 -11.31 20.04 -16.15
CA LYS A 3 -12.02 20.04 -17.43
C LYS A 3 -11.14 20.48 -18.59
N GLU A 4 -10.32 21.51 -18.41
CA GLU A 4 -9.50 22.09 -19.47
C GLU A 4 -8.36 21.13 -19.87
N ASP A 5 -7.71 20.51 -18.88
CA ASP A 5 -6.71 19.48 -19.11
C ASP A 5 -7.30 18.24 -19.79
N ALA A 6 -8.53 17.85 -19.41
CA ALA A 6 -9.25 16.75 -20.02
C ALA A 6 -9.56 17.02 -21.50
N GLU A 7 -10.05 18.22 -21.82
CA GLU A 7 -10.33 18.66 -23.19
C GLU A 7 -9.06 18.60 -24.06
N LYS A 8 -7.95 19.22 -23.61
CA LYS A 8 -6.67 19.18 -24.32
C LYS A 8 -6.19 17.76 -24.60
N LYS A 9 -6.34 16.86 -23.62
CA LYS A 9 -5.91 15.46 -23.77
C LYS A 9 -6.76 14.71 -24.79
N LEU A 10 -8.07 14.94 -24.82
CA LEU A 10 -8.96 14.34 -25.82
C LEU A 10 -8.69 14.89 -27.23
N GLU A 11 -8.32 16.17 -27.37
CA GLU A 11 -7.88 16.73 -28.66
C GLU A 11 -6.59 16.05 -29.18
N VAL A 12 -5.60 15.81 -28.30
CA VAL A 12 -4.38 15.07 -28.65
C VAL A 12 -4.70 13.64 -29.09
N LEU A 13 -5.71 13.02 -28.49
CA LEU A 13 -6.24 11.71 -28.87
C LEU A 13 -7.14 11.76 -30.13
N LYS A 14 -7.27 12.93 -30.77
CA LYS A 14 -8.01 13.16 -32.02
C LYS A 14 -9.51 12.91 -31.91
N PHE A 15 -10.11 13.10 -30.73
CA PHE A 15 -11.56 13.20 -30.61
C PHE A 15 -12.05 14.51 -31.24
N ASP A 16 -13.20 14.47 -31.89
CA ASP A 16 -13.83 15.69 -32.41
C ASP A 16 -14.50 16.51 -31.30
N LYS A 17 -14.78 17.79 -31.57
CA LYS A 17 -15.35 18.71 -30.57
C LYS A 17 -16.65 18.20 -29.94
N LYS A 18 -17.52 17.56 -30.73
CA LYS A 18 -18.81 17.06 -30.23
C LYS A 18 -18.61 15.85 -29.31
N GLN A 19 -17.65 14.98 -29.65
CA GLN A 19 -17.26 13.87 -28.78
C GLN A 19 -16.65 14.38 -27.48
N ILE A 20 -15.78 15.39 -27.55
CA ILE A 20 -15.16 16.01 -26.37
C ILE A 20 -16.25 16.61 -25.47
N GLU A 21 -17.13 17.45 -26.02
CA GLU A 21 -18.24 18.05 -25.26
C GLU A 21 -19.11 16.98 -24.57
N ASN A 22 -19.45 15.91 -25.28
CA ASN A 22 -20.19 14.79 -24.72
C ASN A 22 -19.42 14.12 -23.57
N ILE A 23 -18.16 13.74 -23.76
CA ILE A 23 -17.34 13.09 -22.73
C ILE A 23 -17.23 13.98 -21.50
N ILE A 24 -16.95 15.27 -21.69
CA ILE A 24 -16.79 16.23 -20.62
C ILE A 24 -18.09 16.40 -19.83
N SER A 25 -19.25 16.40 -20.51
CA SER A 25 -20.56 16.47 -19.84
C SER A 25 -20.83 15.31 -18.88
N PHE A 26 -20.25 14.13 -19.13
CA PHE A 26 -20.40 12.95 -18.27
C PHE A 26 -19.29 12.79 -17.22
N THR A 27 -18.15 13.46 -17.39
CA THR A 27 -16.94 13.25 -16.56
C THR A 27 -16.64 14.40 -15.61
N HIS A 28 -17.19 15.59 -15.86
CA HIS A 28 -16.96 16.81 -15.08
C HIS A 28 -18.28 17.44 -14.62
N CYS A 29 -19.22 16.60 -14.19
CA CYS A 29 -20.47 17.02 -13.54
C CYS A 29 -20.30 17.13 -12.02
N ASP A 30 -21.29 17.74 -11.35
CA ASP A 30 -21.42 17.60 -9.90
C ASP A 30 -21.71 16.13 -9.59
N PRO A 31 -20.81 15.43 -8.90
CA PRO A 31 -20.97 14.01 -8.70
C PRO A 31 -22.17 13.75 -7.76
N PRO A 32 -22.98 12.72 -8.04
CA PRO A 32 -24.12 12.39 -7.19
C PRO A 32 -23.63 11.94 -5.81
N GLU A 33 -24.57 11.89 -4.87
CA GLU A 33 -24.33 11.23 -3.59
C GLU A 33 -23.89 9.78 -3.83
N ALA A 34 -22.78 9.40 -3.20
CA ALA A 34 -22.19 8.08 -3.36
C ALA A 34 -21.81 7.49 -2.00
N TYR A 35 -21.89 6.17 -1.94
CA TYR A 35 -21.53 5.40 -0.76
C TYR A 35 -20.54 4.30 -1.13
N PHE A 36 -19.60 4.03 -0.23
CA PHE A 36 -18.62 2.97 -0.36
C PHE A 36 -18.77 1.98 0.79
N ILE A 37 -18.72 0.69 0.50
CA ILE A 37 -18.89 -0.37 1.50
C ILE A 37 -17.54 -1.07 1.70
N ALA A 38 -17.10 -1.15 2.95
CA ALA A 38 -15.97 -1.98 3.38
C ALA A 38 -16.49 -3.03 4.36
N SER A 39 -16.48 -4.30 3.96
CA SER A 39 -17.01 -5.41 4.75
C SER A 39 -15.95 -6.48 4.99
N GLU A 40 -16.12 -7.24 6.07
CA GLU A 40 -15.17 -8.28 6.47
C GLU A 40 -14.99 -9.39 5.43
N ASP A 41 -16.04 -9.76 4.70
CA ASP A 41 -15.98 -10.72 3.59
C ASP A 41 -14.97 -10.31 2.48
N MET A 42 -14.68 -9.01 2.34
CA MET A 42 -13.70 -8.52 1.37
C MET A 42 -12.26 -8.89 1.75
N ILE A 43 -11.99 -9.23 3.01
CA ILE A 43 -10.67 -9.70 3.46
C ILE A 43 -10.36 -11.05 2.81
N GLY A 44 -11.28 -12.01 2.88
CA GLY A 44 -11.11 -13.34 2.27
C GLY A 44 -11.04 -13.31 0.74
N LYS A 45 -11.57 -12.24 0.13
CA LYS A 45 -11.55 -12.00 -1.33
C LYS A 45 -10.41 -11.10 -1.78
N SER A 46 -9.50 -10.74 -0.87
CA SER A 46 -8.44 -9.76 -1.12
C SER A 46 -7.51 -10.10 -2.26
N GLY A 47 -7.13 -11.37 -2.40
CA GLY A 47 -6.34 -11.81 -3.55
C GLY A 47 -6.96 -11.40 -4.88
N VAL A 48 -8.28 -11.58 -5.03
CA VAL A 48 -8.98 -11.33 -6.31
C VAL A 48 -9.07 -9.86 -6.64
N TRP A 49 -9.60 -9.03 -5.74
CA TRP A 49 -9.73 -7.61 -6.06
C TRP A 49 -8.37 -6.91 -6.09
N SER A 50 -7.37 -7.38 -5.35
CA SER A 50 -6.03 -6.81 -5.43
C SER A 50 -5.31 -7.23 -6.71
N HIS A 51 -5.56 -8.43 -7.22
CA HIS A 51 -5.06 -8.86 -8.53
C HIS A 51 -5.59 -7.97 -9.66
N PHE A 52 -6.87 -7.58 -9.62
CA PHE A 52 -7.37 -6.61 -10.59
C PHE A 52 -6.82 -5.20 -10.34
N GLY A 53 -6.69 -4.79 -9.07
CA GLY A 53 -6.20 -3.46 -8.70
C GLY A 53 -4.71 -3.22 -8.94
N SER A 54 -3.91 -4.28 -9.05
CA SER A 54 -2.45 -4.21 -9.26
C SER A 54 -2.00 -4.58 -10.69
N TRP A 55 -2.95 -4.68 -11.62
CA TRP A 55 -2.65 -5.10 -12.99
C TRP A 55 -1.72 -4.12 -13.71
N SER A 56 -0.56 -4.60 -14.14
CA SER A 56 0.43 -3.78 -14.84
C SER A 56 0.22 -3.81 -16.35
N PHE A 57 -0.28 -2.70 -16.90
CA PHE A 57 -0.38 -2.49 -18.35
C PHE A 57 0.98 -2.63 -19.04
N GLU A 58 2.04 -2.16 -18.38
CA GLU A 58 3.40 -2.27 -18.86
C GLU A 58 3.86 -3.72 -18.95
N ARG A 59 3.75 -4.51 -17.86
CA ARG A 59 4.13 -5.93 -17.90
C ARG A 59 3.29 -6.71 -18.89
N ALA A 60 2.00 -6.41 -19.01
CA ALA A 60 1.14 -7.03 -20.02
C ALA A 60 1.61 -6.71 -21.45
N ASP A 61 2.01 -5.46 -21.72
CA ASP A 61 2.57 -5.05 -23.01
C ASP A 61 3.90 -5.75 -23.30
N LEU A 62 4.78 -5.89 -22.31
CA LEU A 62 6.04 -6.61 -22.45
C LEU A 62 5.81 -8.10 -22.72
N TRP A 63 4.90 -8.73 -21.97
CA TRP A 63 4.54 -10.13 -22.16
C TRP A 63 4.03 -10.40 -23.57
N TYR A 64 3.18 -9.51 -24.10
CA TYR A 64 2.54 -9.68 -25.39
C TYR A 64 3.49 -9.33 -26.56
N ASN A 65 4.21 -8.21 -26.46
CA ASN A 65 5.00 -7.66 -27.57
C ASN A 65 6.49 -8.05 -27.50
N ALA A 66 7.10 -8.02 -26.31
CA ALA A 66 8.55 -8.11 -26.14
C ALA A 66 9.05 -9.55 -25.87
N ARG A 67 8.22 -10.45 -25.32
CA ARG A 67 8.65 -11.82 -24.92
C ARG A 67 9.32 -12.63 -26.04
N ARG A 68 8.89 -12.44 -27.29
CA ARG A 68 9.40 -13.18 -28.45
C ARG A 68 10.52 -12.45 -29.19
N MET A 69 10.89 -11.26 -28.75
CA MET A 69 12.00 -10.51 -29.32
C MET A 69 13.34 -11.11 -28.85
N SER A 70 14.41 -10.88 -29.61
CA SER A 70 15.76 -11.08 -29.09
C SER A 70 16.01 -10.14 -27.90
N GLN A 71 16.96 -10.49 -27.03
CA GLN A 71 17.31 -9.68 -25.87
C GLN A 71 17.58 -8.22 -26.25
N GLU A 72 18.41 -7.95 -27.26
CA GLU A 72 18.74 -6.56 -27.66
C GLU A 72 17.50 -5.78 -28.10
N ASN A 73 16.63 -6.39 -28.90
CA ASN A 73 15.41 -5.73 -29.38
C ASN A 73 14.40 -5.51 -28.24
N ALA A 74 14.27 -6.46 -27.32
CA ALA A 74 13.41 -6.32 -26.15
C ALA A 74 13.91 -5.20 -25.22
N VAL A 75 15.23 -5.13 -25.01
CA VAL A 75 15.89 -4.09 -24.21
C VAL A 75 15.67 -2.73 -24.85
N GLU A 76 15.92 -2.58 -26.16
CA GLU A 76 15.66 -1.34 -26.88
C GLU A 76 14.17 -0.93 -26.81
N TYR A 77 13.26 -1.88 -26.96
CA TYR A 77 11.82 -1.66 -26.84
C TYR A 77 11.44 -1.11 -25.46
N MET A 78 11.92 -1.74 -24.38
CA MET A 78 11.69 -1.31 -23.00
C MET A 78 12.26 0.07 -22.71
N MET A 79 13.51 0.31 -23.13
CA MET A 79 14.17 1.61 -22.98
C MET A 79 13.40 2.72 -23.72
N LYS A 80 12.96 2.47 -24.96
CA LYS A 80 12.27 3.46 -25.78
C LYS A 80 10.84 3.74 -25.34
N LYS A 81 10.09 2.70 -24.94
CA LYS A 81 8.66 2.82 -24.65
C LYS A 81 8.39 3.22 -23.19
N PHE A 82 9.18 2.70 -22.26
CA PHE A 82 8.95 2.85 -20.82
C PHE A 82 10.08 3.59 -20.09
N ASN A 83 11.10 4.08 -20.82
CA ASN A 83 12.26 4.76 -20.26
C ASN A 83 13.04 3.92 -19.23
N TYR A 84 13.05 2.60 -19.41
CA TYR A 84 13.86 1.73 -18.58
C TYR A 84 15.36 2.05 -18.70
N THR A 85 16.10 1.85 -17.62
CA THR A 85 17.55 1.73 -17.73
C THR A 85 17.89 0.41 -18.42
N ARG A 86 19.06 0.34 -19.06
CA ARG A 86 19.50 -0.91 -19.71
C ARG A 86 19.52 -2.08 -18.74
N GLU A 87 20.05 -1.88 -17.53
CA GLU A 87 20.07 -2.88 -16.45
C GLU A 87 18.66 -3.36 -16.07
N MET A 88 17.72 -2.43 -15.88
CA MET A 88 16.33 -2.78 -15.55
C MET A 88 15.67 -3.57 -16.69
N ALA A 89 15.91 -3.18 -17.94
CA ALA A 89 15.38 -3.86 -19.12
C ALA A 89 15.97 -5.27 -19.28
N GLU A 90 17.27 -5.44 -19.05
CA GLU A 90 17.94 -6.74 -19.09
C GLU A 90 17.40 -7.66 -17.97
N ASN A 91 17.30 -7.18 -16.73
CA ASN A 91 16.72 -7.94 -15.62
C ASN A 91 15.26 -8.34 -15.92
N THR A 92 14.44 -7.40 -16.40
CA THR A 92 13.04 -7.66 -16.77
C THR A 92 12.93 -8.67 -17.91
N TYR A 93 13.84 -8.62 -18.90
CA TYR A 93 13.88 -9.61 -19.98
C TYR A 93 14.14 -11.01 -19.43
N PHE A 94 15.14 -11.17 -18.55
CA PHE A 94 15.46 -12.47 -17.96
C PHE A 94 14.35 -13.00 -17.06
N GLU A 95 13.72 -12.15 -16.26
CA GLU A 95 12.52 -12.51 -15.49
C GLU A 95 11.42 -13.04 -16.41
N MET A 96 11.12 -12.32 -17.49
CA MET A 96 10.07 -12.69 -18.44
C MET A 96 10.38 -13.99 -19.18
N GLN A 97 11.65 -14.27 -19.51
CA GLN A 97 12.07 -15.52 -20.15
C GLN A 97 12.00 -16.72 -19.20
N ALA A 98 12.16 -16.51 -17.90
CA ALA A 98 12.06 -17.56 -16.89
C ALA A 98 10.63 -18.07 -16.67
N ILE A 99 9.61 -17.35 -17.15
CA ILE A 99 8.20 -17.72 -17.02
C ILE A 99 7.83 -18.82 -18.02
N THR A 100 7.37 -19.94 -17.47
CA THR A 100 7.10 -21.17 -18.23
C THR A 100 5.62 -21.47 -18.44
N SER A 101 4.72 -20.83 -17.68
CA SER A 101 3.29 -21.07 -17.75
C SER A 101 2.46 -19.77 -17.80
N ASP A 102 1.23 -19.88 -18.31
CA ASP A 102 0.28 -18.74 -18.31
C ASP A 102 -0.11 -18.28 -16.90
N SER A 103 -0.09 -19.19 -15.92
CA SER A 103 -0.36 -18.85 -14.51
C SER A 103 0.76 -18.01 -13.89
N GLU A 104 2.01 -18.35 -14.15
CA GLU A 104 3.18 -17.56 -13.74
C GLU A 104 3.17 -16.21 -14.44
N ALA A 105 2.84 -16.18 -15.74
CA ALA A 105 2.70 -14.95 -16.51
C ALA A 105 1.64 -14.02 -15.92
N ASN A 106 0.47 -14.57 -15.61
CA ASN A 106 -0.62 -13.82 -15.00
C ASN A 106 -0.20 -13.23 -13.65
N THR A 107 0.50 -14.00 -12.82
CA THR A 107 1.01 -13.55 -11.51
C THR A 107 2.12 -12.50 -11.65
N TRP A 108 2.98 -12.62 -12.65
CA TRP A 108 4.02 -11.64 -12.94
C TRP A 108 3.41 -10.33 -13.44
N ILE A 109 2.40 -10.38 -14.33
CA ILE A 109 1.66 -9.18 -14.78
C ILE A 109 0.91 -8.53 -13.62
N SER A 110 0.30 -9.35 -12.76
CA SER A 110 -0.43 -8.87 -11.60
C SER A 110 -0.39 -9.86 -10.44
N PRO A 111 0.23 -9.51 -9.30
CA PRO A 111 0.31 -10.40 -8.15
C PRO A 111 -1.06 -10.60 -7.48
N TRP A 112 -1.12 -11.53 -6.52
CA TRP A 112 -2.32 -11.80 -5.72
C TRP A 112 -2.14 -11.38 -4.26
N PRO A 113 -1.89 -10.09 -3.96
CA PRO A 113 -1.64 -9.68 -2.59
C PRO A 113 -2.91 -9.83 -1.75
N GLY A 114 -2.73 -10.17 -0.48
CA GLY A 114 -3.83 -10.50 0.41
C GLY A 114 -3.56 -10.16 1.87
N TYR A 115 -4.56 -10.36 2.71
CA TYR A 115 -4.45 -10.21 4.17
C TYR A 115 -4.13 -11.56 4.83
N GLY A 116 -3.19 -11.53 5.78
CA GLY A 116 -2.81 -12.67 6.61
C GLY A 116 -3.56 -12.73 7.96
N GLY A 117 -4.53 -11.83 8.17
CA GLY A 117 -5.27 -11.69 9.42
C GLY A 117 -4.67 -10.65 10.37
N ALA A 118 -5.27 -10.54 11.55
CA ALA A 118 -4.84 -9.62 12.60
C ALA A 118 -4.33 -10.41 13.81
N THR A 119 -3.35 -9.85 14.52
CA THR A 119 -2.83 -10.40 15.76
C THR A 119 -2.72 -9.30 16.82
N SER A 120 -2.94 -9.64 18.08
CA SER A 120 -2.72 -8.72 19.19
C SER A 120 -1.24 -8.66 19.55
N CYS A 121 -0.81 -7.49 19.99
CA CYS A 121 0.55 -7.24 20.46
C CYS A 121 0.48 -6.55 21.82
N GLY A 122 1.01 -7.20 22.85
CA GLY A 122 1.02 -6.70 24.22
C GLY A 122 2.31 -5.96 24.54
N LYS A 123 2.20 -4.86 25.29
CA LYS A 123 3.35 -4.09 25.77
C LYS A 123 4.11 -4.87 26.84
N ASN A 124 5.44 -4.91 26.73
CA ASN A 124 6.33 -5.47 27.74
C ASN A 124 6.92 -4.38 28.66
N ASP A 125 7.64 -4.82 29.69
CA ASP A 125 8.28 -3.93 30.68
C ASP A 125 9.32 -2.97 30.06
N ASN A 126 9.89 -3.33 28.91
CA ASN A 126 10.86 -2.51 28.16
C ASN A 126 10.17 -1.48 27.23
N GLY A 127 8.84 -1.41 27.23
CA GLY A 127 8.06 -0.51 26.38
C GLY A 127 7.94 -0.94 24.92
N LEU A 128 8.36 -2.17 24.58
CA LEU A 128 8.16 -2.79 23.26
C LEU A 128 6.84 -3.56 23.25
N TYR A 129 6.16 -3.56 22.11
CA TYR A 129 4.97 -4.41 21.94
C TYR A 129 5.37 -5.72 21.27
N ILE A 130 5.01 -6.84 21.88
CA ILE A 130 5.32 -8.19 21.38
C ILE A 130 4.03 -8.80 20.83
N CYS A 131 4.03 -9.11 19.54
CA CYS A 131 2.92 -9.74 18.84
C CYS A 131 2.91 -11.26 19.02
N GLY A 132 1.74 -11.89 18.87
CA GLY A 132 1.60 -13.35 18.98
C GLY A 132 2.44 -14.15 17.98
N ASN A 133 2.93 -13.52 16.91
CA ASN A 133 3.82 -14.12 15.90
C ASN A 133 5.33 -13.89 16.19
N GLY A 134 5.67 -13.29 17.33
CA GLY A 134 7.06 -13.05 17.75
C GLY A 134 7.69 -11.75 17.23
N LEU A 135 6.98 -10.97 16.40
CA LEU A 135 7.44 -9.64 15.99
C LEU A 135 7.31 -8.64 17.15
N GLN A 136 8.26 -7.74 17.23
CA GLN A 136 8.36 -6.68 18.23
C GLN A 136 8.20 -5.33 17.55
N ILE A 137 7.43 -4.43 18.16
CA ILE A 137 7.14 -3.09 17.64
C ILE A 137 7.71 -2.07 18.62
N ASN A 138 8.54 -1.18 18.10
CA ASN A 138 9.02 0.00 18.80
C ASN A 138 8.35 1.24 18.19
N LEU A 139 7.40 1.84 18.93
CA LEU A 139 6.68 3.03 18.48
C LEU A 139 7.57 4.28 18.46
N SER A 140 8.55 4.38 19.35
CA SER A 140 9.45 5.54 19.44
C SER A 140 10.37 5.68 18.24
N SER A 141 10.74 4.56 17.59
CA SER A 141 11.61 4.54 16.41
C SER A 141 10.89 4.12 15.13
N HIS A 142 9.58 3.85 15.22
CA HIS A 142 8.80 3.22 14.15
C HIS A 142 9.55 2.02 13.54
N ASP A 143 10.00 1.08 14.37
CA ASP A 143 10.67 -0.14 13.92
C ASP A 143 9.81 -1.37 14.25
N VAL A 144 9.88 -2.36 13.37
CA VAL A 144 9.24 -3.67 13.56
C VAL A 144 10.27 -4.74 13.24
N PHE A 145 10.53 -5.62 14.20
CA PHE A 145 11.61 -6.60 14.06
C PHE A 145 11.34 -7.88 14.86
N ALA A 146 11.96 -8.98 14.44
CA ALA A 146 12.15 -10.15 15.28
C ALA A 146 13.64 -10.49 15.33
N SER A 147 14.13 -10.84 16.52
CA SER A 147 15.49 -11.31 16.72
C SER A 147 15.50 -12.83 16.63
N GLY A 148 16.15 -13.38 15.61
CA GLY A 148 16.38 -14.81 15.45
C GLY A 148 17.86 -15.19 15.60
N GLN A 149 18.16 -16.48 15.55
CA GLN A 149 19.54 -16.99 15.59
C GLN A 149 20.40 -16.47 14.42
N GLN A 150 19.76 -16.12 13.30
CA GLN A 150 20.40 -15.62 12.08
C GLN A 150 20.45 -14.08 12.03
N GLY A 151 20.12 -13.40 13.13
CA GLY A 151 20.08 -11.94 13.22
C GLY A 151 18.67 -11.37 13.23
N ILE A 152 18.58 -10.09 12.91
CA ILE A 152 17.32 -9.33 12.95
C ILE A 152 16.62 -9.45 11.60
N VAL A 153 15.34 -9.83 11.63
CA VAL A 153 14.45 -9.85 10.47
C VAL A 153 13.34 -8.82 10.64
N ARG A 154 12.89 -8.21 9.54
CA ARG A 154 11.83 -7.18 9.52
C ARG A 154 10.74 -7.52 8.51
N PRO A 155 9.49 -7.02 8.64
CA PRO A 155 8.57 -7.03 7.52
C PRO A 155 9.15 -6.20 6.35
N ARG A 156 8.71 -6.43 5.11
CA ARG A 156 9.03 -5.56 3.97
C ARG A 156 8.52 -4.13 4.16
N ALA A 157 7.38 -3.96 4.82
CA ALA A 157 6.80 -2.66 5.11
C ALA A 157 6.00 -2.65 6.42
N ALA A 158 5.97 -1.51 7.11
CA ALA A 158 5.05 -1.26 8.21
C ALA A 158 4.34 0.09 8.03
N ALA A 159 3.08 0.16 8.43
CA ALA A 159 2.29 1.38 8.52
C ALA A 159 1.91 1.62 9.98
N PHE A 160 2.32 2.76 10.51
CA PHE A 160 2.07 3.17 11.89
C PHE A 160 0.98 4.23 11.93
N THR A 161 0.03 4.09 12.84
CA THR A 161 -1.01 5.11 13.07
C THR A 161 -0.38 6.40 13.61
N THR A 162 -0.75 7.54 13.03
CA THR A 162 -0.35 8.89 13.47
C THR A 162 -1.57 9.70 13.89
N ASP A 163 -1.40 10.92 14.41
CA ASP A 163 -2.52 11.76 14.85
C ASP A 163 -3.50 12.10 13.71
N ASP A 164 -2.99 12.13 12.47
CA ASP A 164 -3.68 12.57 11.26
C ASP A 164 -3.83 11.50 10.17
N GLY A 165 -3.34 10.28 10.40
CA GLY A 165 -3.41 9.20 9.42
C GLY A 165 -2.42 8.07 9.66
N LEU A 166 -1.46 7.94 8.75
CA LEU A 166 -0.51 6.82 8.72
C LEU A 166 0.88 7.28 8.29
N LEU A 167 1.90 6.76 8.97
CA LEU A 167 3.28 6.77 8.52
C LEU A 167 3.64 5.39 7.97
N LYS A 168 3.88 5.29 6.65
CA LYS A 168 4.40 4.07 6.03
C LYS A 168 5.92 4.10 5.98
N LYS A 169 6.55 2.98 6.34
CA LYS A 169 7.99 2.75 6.30
C LYS A 169 8.27 1.44 5.57
N ASP A 170 9.09 1.49 4.54
CA ASP A 170 9.66 0.29 3.92
C ASP A 170 10.98 -0.07 4.61
N PHE A 171 11.24 -1.36 4.76
CA PHE A 171 12.49 -1.86 5.33
C PHE A 171 13.32 -2.55 4.26
N ASN A 172 14.64 -2.35 4.35
CA ASN A 172 15.63 -2.95 3.44
C ASN A 172 16.41 -4.08 4.14
N GLY A 173 17.12 -4.88 3.34
CA GLY A 173 17.95 -5.98 3.83
C GLY A 173 17.16 -7.27 4.09
N SER A 174 17.46 -7.93 5.22
CA SER A 174 16.80 -9.20 5.59
C SER A 174 15.34 -8.97 5.98
N THR A 175 14.44 -9.21 5.03
CA THR A 175 13.01 -8.96 5.19
C THR A 175 12.17 -10.22 4.97
N LEU A 176 11.09 -10.31 5.74
CA LEU A 176 9.98 -11.22 5.54
C LEU A 176 9.08 -10.64 4.44
N ASP A 177 8.57 -11.50 3.56
CA ASP A 177 7.63 -11.09 2.50
C ASP A 177 6.22 -10.83 3.06
N LEU A 178 6.14 -9.88 3.99
CA LEU A 178 4.91 -9.44 4.63
C LEU A 178 5.00 -7.95 4.95
N GLY A 179 3.84 -7.33 5.02
CA GLY A 179 3.59 -6.01 5.50
C GLY A 179 2.75 -6.02 6.77
N MET A 180 2.84 -4.95 7.56
CA MET A 180 2.09 -4.81 8.80
C MET A 180 1.45 -3.43 8.95
N THR A 181 0.19 -3.36 9.33
CA THR A 181 -0.45 -2.11 9.77
C THR A 181 -0.70 -2.17 11.27
N ILE A 182 -0.12 -1.22 12.00
CA ILE A 182 -0.13 -1.15 13.46
C ILE A 182 -1.23 -0.19 13.91
N ILE A 183 -2.21 -0.72 14.62
CA ILE A 183 -3.44 -0.02 15.03
C ILE A 183 -3.53 -0.04 16.56
N PRO A 184 -3.60 1.12 17.23
CA PRO A 184 -3.80 1.16 18.68
C PRO A 184 -5.16 0.61 19.10
N LYS A 185 -5.19 -0.22 20.15
CA LYS A 185 -6.43 -0.61 20.84
C LYS A 185 -6.56 0.09 22.19
N ASN A 186 -5.47 0.13 22.96
CA ASN A 186 -5.34 0.86 24.22
C ASN A 186 -3.85 1.08 24.56
N GLU A 187 -3.56 1.69 25.70
CA GLU A 187 -2.19 2.03 26.16
C GLU A 187 -1.20 0.85 26.19
N ASN A 188 -1.68 -0.39 26.34
CA ASN A 188 -0.87 -1.59 26.51
C ASN A 188 -1.09 -2.62 25.41
N GLU A 189 -1.92 -2.32 24.41
CA GLU A 189 -2.32 -3.27 23.38
C GLU A 189 -2.42 -2.61 22.01
N LEU A 190 -1.75 -3.23 21.05
CA LEU A 190 -1.87 -2.94 19.63
C LEU A 190 -2.53 -4.11 18.91
N GLU A 191 -3.18 -3.82 17.81
CA GLU A 191 -3.53 -4.80 16.79
C GLU A 191 -2.61 -4.60 15.59
N ALA A 192 -1.97 -5.68 15.15
CA ALA A 192 -1.18 -5.70 13.95
C ALA A 192 -1.92 -6.50 12.86
N VAL A 193 -2.31 -5.80 11.80
CA VAL A 193 -2.90 -6.40 10.61
C VAL A 193 -1.77 -6.81 9.66
N MET A 194 -1.66 -8.10 9.38
CA MET A 194 -0.69 -8.65 8.44
C MET A 194 -1.27 -8.65 7.03
N SER A 195 -0.47 -8.29 6.05
CA SER A 195 -0.85 -8.29 4.64
C SER A 195 0.36 -8.42 3.73
N SER A 196 0.17 -8.59 2.42
CA SER A 196 1.23 -8.29 1.46
C SER A 196 1.63 -6.81 1.54
N LYS A 197 2.86 -6.48 1.15
CA LYS A 197 3.45 -5.12 1.24
C LYS A 197 2.58 -4.05 0.55
N GLU A 198 1.93 -4.45 -0.54
CA GLU A 198 1.10 -3.61 -1.42
C GLU A 198 -0.15 -3.12 -0.69
N LEU A 199 -0.65 -3.89 0.29
CA LEU A 199 -1.86 -3.58 1.06
C LEU A 199 -1.57 -2.88 2.40
N THR A 200 -0.30 -2.78 2.80
CA THR A 200 0.15 -2.12 4.04
C THR A 200 -0.29 -0.65 4.06
N GLY A 201 -1.18 -0.32 5.00
CA GLY A 201 -1.77 1.02 5.11
C GLY A 201 -2.65 1.43 3.91
N GLY A 202 -3.03 0.49 3.04
CA GLY A 202 -3.82 0.75 1.84
C GLY A 202 -5.24 1.23 2.13
N MET A 203 -5.98 1.58 1.08
CA MET A 203 -7.32 2.17 1.22
C MET A 203 -8.30 1.25 1.95
N PHE A 204 -8.37 -0.02 1.55
CA PHE A 204 -9.21 -0.99 2.26
C PHE A 204 -8.78 -1.14 3.73
N THR A 205 -7.48 -1.22 4.01
CA THR A 205 -6.96 -1.30 5.38
C THR A 205 -7.44 -0.13 6.24
N ARG A 206 -7.35 1.09 5.70
CA ARG A 206 -7.77 2.31 6.40
C ARG A 206 -9.28 2.37 6.62
N MET A 207 -10.07 1.97 5.62
CA MET A 207 -11.53 1.95 5.72
C MET A 207 -11.97 0.87 6.70
N PHE A 208 -11.59 -0.38 6.48
CA PHE A 208 -12.10 -1.50 7.27
C PHE A 208 -11.50 -1.58 8.68
N TYR A 209 -10.17 -1.64 8.81
CA TYR A 209 -9.53 -1.85 10.12
C TYR A 209 -9.37 -0.55 10.93
N MET A 210 -9.22 0.59 10.26
CA MET A 210 -8.95 1.88 10.92
C MET A 210 -10.13 2.86 10.91
N ARG A 211 -11.34 2.39 10.57
CA ARG A 211 -12.58 3.19 10.57
C ARG A 211 -12.48 4.50 9.76
N GLY A 212 -11.66 4.49 8.70
CA GLY A 212 -11.44 5.62 7.81
C GLY A 212 -10.45 6.67 8.32
N HIS A 213 -9.62 6.34 9.33
CA HIS A 213 -8.67 7.29 9.90
C HIS A 213 -7.72 7.93 8.85
N GLY A 214 -7.59 9.26 8.93
CA GLY A 214 -6.88 10.13 8.02
C GLY A 214 -7.48 10.25 6.61
N LEU A 215 -8.63 9.63 6.33
CA LEU A 215 -9.27 9.74 5.01
C LEU A 215 -10.09 11.03 4.93
N ARG A 216 -9.89 11.77 3.84
CA ARG A 216 -10.58 13.04 3.59
C ARG A 216 -11.94 12.85 2.93
N TYR A 217 -11.97 12.03 1.89
CA TYR A 217 -13.12 11.86 1.01
C TYR A 217 -14.12 10.78 1.45
N PHE A 218 -13.87 10.09 2.57
CA PHE A 218 -14.73 9.02 3.06
C PHE A 218 -15.11 9.26 4.51
N LYS A 219 -16.40 9.47 4.75
CA LYS A 219 -16.99 9.72 6.08
C LYS A 219 -17.79 8.51 6.51
N LEU A 220 -17.45 7.94 7.67
CA LEU A 220 -18.20 6.81 8.20
C LEU A 220 -19.65 7.26 8.39
N PHE A 221 -20.55 6.61 7.65
CA PHE A 221 -21.99 6.91 7.64
C PHE A 221 -22.76 5.90 8.47
N ASN A 222 -22.39 4.62 8.37
CA ASN A 222 -23.01 3.55 9.13
C ASN A 222 -22.01 2.44 9.43
N HIS A 223 -22.22 1.74 10.54
CA HIS A 223 -21.52 0.50 10.89
C HIS A 223 -22.55 -0.49 11.39
N GLN A 224 -22.56 -1.68 10.81
CA GLN A 224 -23.45 -2.76 11.18
C GLN A 224 -22.66 -4.05 11.35
N ARG A 225 -23.19 -4.94 12.18
CA ARG A 225 -22.77 -6.33 12.24
C ARG A 225 -23.80 -7.21 11.56
N GLY A 226 -23.34 -8.04 10.64
CA GLY A 226 -24.16 -9.05 9.98
C GLY A 226 -24.64 -10.12 10.96
N LEU A 227 -25.55 -10.98 10.51
CA LEU A 227 -26.12 -12.08 11.31
C LEU A 227 -25.06 -13.06 11.84
N THR A 228 -23.95 -13.20 11.13
CA THR A 228 -22.80 -14.05 11.49
C THR A 228 -21.73 -13.30 12.29
N GLY A 229 -22.00 -12.06 12.70
CA GLY A 229 -21.07 -11.20 13.44
C GLY A 229 -20.14 -10.36 12.56
N THR A 230 -20.24 -10.46 11.23
CA THR A 230 -19.30 -9.79 10.32
C THR A 230 -19.44 -8.28 10.32
N ASP A 231 -18.34 -7.55 10.40
CA ASP A 231 -18.37 -6.09 10.37
C ASP A 231 -18.60 -5.55 8.94
N ILE A 232 -19.49 -4.56 8.82
CA ILE A 232 -19.83 -3.86 7.58
C ILE A 232 -19.81 -2.36 7.86
N TYR A 233 -18.91 -1.65 7.19
CA TYR A 233 -18.79 -0.20 7.25
C TYR A 233 -19.30 0.42 5.96
N VAL A 234 -20.15 1.43 6.09
CA VAL A 234 -20.65 2.23 4.98
C VAL A 234 -20.09 3.63 5.12
N TYR A 235 -19.43 4.10 4.08
CA TYR A 235 -18.84 5.43 3.99
C TYR A 235 -19.64 6.28 3.02
N LYS A 236 -20.05 7.47 3.44
CA LYS A 236 -20.50 8.50 2.51
C LYS A 236 -19.29 9.15 1.86
N VAL A 237 -19.31 9.29 0.54
CA VAL A 237 -18.27 10.02 -0.20
C VAL A 237 -18.47 11.52 0.00
N ASP A 238 -17.42 12.18 0.48
CA ASP A 238 -17.32 13.63 0.63
C ASP A 238 -16.43 14.16 -0.51
N TRP A 239 -17.03 14.56 -1.62
CA TRP A 239 -16.34 14.99 -2.83
C TRP A 239 -15.48 16.25 -2.62
N ASP A 240 -15.76 17.05 -1.58
CA ASP A 240 -15.00 18.24 -1.25
C ASP A 240 -13.69 17.93 -0.49
N GLY A 241 -13.66 16.82 0.28
CA GLY A 241 -12.44 16.33 0.95
C GLY A 241 -11.77 17.30 1.91
N ARG A 242 -12.49 18.30 2.46
CA ARG A 242 -11.87 19.39 3.22
C ARG A 242 -11.23 18.91 4.53
N ASN A 243 -11.92 18.02 5.23
CA ASN A 243 -11.50 17.56 6.56
C ASN A 243 -11.10 16.09 6.52
N ALA A 244 -10.04 15.70 7.23
CA ALA A 244 -9.71 14.29 7.43
C ALA A 244 -10.58 13.69 8.55
N THR A 245 -10.93 12.41 8.43
CA THR A 245 -11.59 11.64 9.48
C THR A 245 -10.56 11.28 10.55
N ILE A 246 -10.73 11.77 11.79
CA ILE A 246 -9.85 11.47 12.91
C ILE A 246 -10.59 10.58 13.90
N VAL A 247 -9.96 9.48 14.29
CA VAL A 247 -10.50 8.51 15.25
C VAL A 247 -9.84 8.85 16.58
N LYS A 248 -10.63 9.36 17.53
CA LYS A 248 -10.10 10.00 18.75
C LYS A 248 -9.26 9.06 19.59
N GLU A 249 -9.67 7.79 19.65
CA GLU A 249 -9.00 6.74 20.42
C GLU A 249 -7.53 6.56 19.99
N TYR A 250 -7.22 6.85 18.72
CA TYR A 250 -5.84 6.81 18.23
C TYR A 250 -5.04 8.04 18.68
N GLY A 251 -5.64 9.23 18.63
CA GLY A 251 -5.00 10.46 19.09
C GLY A 251 -4.73 10.45 20.60
N ASP A 252 -5.66 9.94 21.39
CA ASP A 252 -5.50 9.81 22.84
C ASP A 252 -4.31 8.89 23.17
N PHE A 253 -4.22 7.73 22.52
CA PHE A 253 -3.10 6.80 22.65
C PHE A 253 -1.74 7.43 22.25
N LEU A 254 -1.71 8.15 21.11
CA LEU A 254 -0.49 8.75 20.60
C LEU A 254 -0.01 9.92 21.48
N SER A 255 -0.92 10.66 22.10
CA SER A 255 -0.58 11.74 23.03
C SER A 255 0.17 11.26 24.27
N GLN A 256 -0.03 10.00 24.65
CA GLN A 256 0.60 9.34 25.79
C GLN A 256 1.83 8.51 25.40
N SER A 257 2.02 8.29 24.10
CA SER A 257 3.16 7.53 23.57
C SER A 257 4.40 8.42 23.44
N PRO A 258 5.62 7.85 23.53
CA PRO A 258 6.84 8.60 23.28
C PRO A 258 6.79 9.25 21.90
N LYS A 259 6.97 10.58 21.84
CA LYS A 259 6.93 11.30 20.56
C LYS A 259 8.11 10.88 19.68
N TYR A 260 7.81 10.54 18.44
CA TYR A 260 8.80 10.29 17.42
C TYR A 260 9.55 11.57 17.06
N ASP A 261 10.88 11.54 17.21
CA ASP A 261 11.76 12.62 16.79
C ASP A 261 12.31 12.35 15.38
N LYS A 262 11.71 13.01 14.40
CA LYS A 262 12.10 12.93 12.97
C LYS A 262 13.55 13.33 12.72
N GLU A 263 14.17 14.19 13.53
CA GLU A 263 15.55 14.64 13.33
C GLU A 263 16.57 13.54 13.70
N SER A 264 16.26 12.69 14.67
CA SER A 264 17.18 11.64 15.14
C SER A 264 17.37 10.50 14.14
N ASP A 265 16.35 10.18 13.32
CA ASP A 265 16.40 9.12 12.33
C ASP A 265 17.12 9.53 11.03
N ALA A 266 17.04 10.81 10.67
CA ALA A 266 17.79 11.35 9.54
C ALA A 266 19.31 11.26 9.77
N ILE A 267 19.75 11.40 11.03
CA ILE A 267 21.16 11.33 11.42
C ILE A 267 21.68 9.88 11.45
N LYS A 268 20.85 8.90 11.83
CA LYS A 268 21.25 7.47 11.84
C LYS A 268 21.43 6.89 10.43
N ASN A 269 20.67 7.37 9.44
CA ASN A 269 20.84 6.98 8.04
C ASN A 269 22.05 7.62 7.35
N LEU A 270 22.72 8.58 8.00
CA LEU A 270 23.96 9.21 7.50
C LEU A 270 25.23 8.64 8.17
N SER A 271 25.09 7.71 9.13
CA SER A 271 26.20 7.19 9.93
C SER A 271 26.50 5.71 9.71
N GLU A 272 26.38 5.21 8.48
CA GLU A 272 27.15 4.03 8.05
C GLU A 272 28.45 4.51 7.37
N PRO A 273 29.61 4.40 8.02
CA PRO A 273 30.86 4.75 7.37
C PRO A 273 31.27 3.67 6.36
N ASN A 274 31.58 4.13 5.15
CA ASN A 274 32.47 3.45 4.21
C ASN A 274 33.68 2.88 4.96
N SER A 275 33.79 1.55 5.04
CA SER A 275 35.07 0.89 5.28
C SER A 275 35.57 0.26 3.99
N THR A 276 36.03 1.12 3.08
CA THR A 276 37.19 0.81 2.23
C THR A 276 38.43 0.75 3.09
N ASN A 277 39.18 -0.37 3.01
CA ASN A 277 40.65 -0.48 3.03
C ASN A 277 40.94 -1.97 2.78
N ALA A 278 41.38 -2.40 1.60
CA ALA A 278 42.73 -2.26 1.05
C ALA A 278 43.81 -2.84 2.00
N SER A 279 44.12 -4.12 1.80
CA SER A 279 45.44 -4.75 1.89
C SER A 279 45.39 -6.06 1.12
#